data_AF-H8ZQH4-F1
#
_entry.id   AF-H8ZQH4-F1
#
_cell.length_a   1.000
_cell.length_b   1.000
_cell.length_c   1.000
_cell.angle_alpha   90.00
_cell.angle_beta   90.00
_cell.angle_gamma   90.00
#
_symmetry.space_group_name_H-M   'P 1'
#
loop_
_entity.id
_entity.type
_entity.pdbx_description
1 polymer ?
#
loop_
_entity_poly.entity_id
_entity_poly.type
_entity_poly.pdbx_seq_one_letter_code
_entity_poly.pdbx_strand_id
1 'polypeptide(L)'
;KCASVQPDLFGVLMFAQTVAAVSQIWVLGIPARLAAVWFGPREVSTATSLGVFGNQIGIAVGFLTPPEMVPNSESVDTIGTDLRNMFYGTAAFTTAIFLLNLFLFQKEPPKPPSRAQQHQLEMEVSAHYGKSLCNLVKNKGFSLLMLSYGLNAGCFYAVSTLLNTIILNYFPGQQESAGRIGLTLVLAGILGAIAAGVWLDKTLTFKGTSLGIYLMTTASMAAFTFTLDLGHLWLVFLIAGLL
;
A
#
# COMPACT_ATOMS: atom_id res chain seq x y z
N LYS A 1 5.25 5.31 17.96
CA LYS A 1 3.77 5.31 18.08
C LYS A 1 3.30 4.90 19.47
N CYS A 2 3.82 3.83 20.08
CA CYS A 2 3.39 3.38 21.43
C CYS A 2 3.56 4.40 22.56
N ALA A 3 4.55 5.31 22.46
CA ALA A 3 4.81 6.35 23.46
C ALA A 3 4.11 7.69 23.19
N SER A 4 3.36 7.84 22.09
CA SER A 4 2.80 9.12 21.63
C SER A 4 1.27 9.17 21.71
N VAL A 5 0.68 8.49 22.71
CA VAL A 5 -0.77 8.34 22.87
C VAL A 5 -1.41 9.56 23.51
N GLN A 6 -0.66 10.31 24.32
CA GLN A 6 -1.16 11.53 24.95
C GLN A 6 -1.24 12.69 23.94
N PRO A 7 -2.26 13.57 24.06
CA PRO A 7 -2.46 14.71 23.15
C PRO A 7 -1.23 15.62 23.00
N ASP A 8 -0.46 15.77 24.08
CA ASP A 8 0.68 16.68 24.18
C ASP A 8 1.94 16.16 23.45
N LEU A 9 1.94 14.90 23.01
CA LEU A 9 3.07 14.21 22.38
C LEU A 9 2.97 14.15 20.84
N PHE A 10 2.24 15.08 20.23
CA PHE A 10 2.10 15.17 18.77
C PHE A 10 3.47 15.21 18.05
N GLY A 11 4.46 15.92 18.60
CA GLY A 11 5.82 15.96 18.03
C GLY A 11 6.50 14.58 17.96
N VAL A 12 6.31 13.75 18.99
CA VAL A 12 6.83 12.36 19.03
C VAL A 12 6.08 11.45 18.06
N LEU A 13 4.76 11.66 17.91
CA LEU A 13 3.97 10.95 16.91
C LEU A 13 4.47 11.27 15.50
N MET A 14 4.66 12.56 15.18
CA MET A 14 5.14 13.01 13.89
C MET A 14 6.53 12.46 13.57
N PHE A 15 7.46 12.53 14.53
CA PHE A 15 8.79 11.93 14.37
C PHE A 15 8.70 10.42 14.07
N ALA A 16 7.89 9.68 14.82
CA ALA A 16 7.70 8.25 14.60
C ALA A 16 7.07 7.95 13.22
N GLN A 17 6.16 8.79 12.73
CA GLN A 17 5.57 8.65 11.39
C GLN A 17 6.62 8.93 10.30
N THR A 18 7.48 9.94 10.46
CA THR A 18 8.57 10.21 9.52
C THR A 18 9.53 9.03 9.43
N VAL A 19 9.93 8.45 10.57
CA VAL A 19 10.78 7.26 10.59
C VAL A 19 10.10 6.08 9.89
N ALA A 20 8.80 5.88 10.13
CA ALA A 20 8.02 4.84 9.45
C ALA A 20 7.92 5.07 7.93
N ALA A 21 7.69 6.30 7.48
CA ALA A 21 7.62 6.65 6.06
C ALA A 21 8.95 6.40 5.35
N VAL A 22 10.06 6.78 5.98
CA VAL A 22 11.40 6.50 5.46
C VAL A 22 11.63 4.98 5.41
N SER A 23 11.24 4.25 6.47
CA SER A 23 11.33 2.79 6.56
C SER A 23 10.58 2.07 5.43
N GLN A 24 9.41 2.57 5.05
CA GLN A 24 8.53 1.98 4.04
C GLN A 24 9.19 1.88 2.65
N ILE A 25 10.09 2.80 2.31
CA ILE A 25 10.82 2.80 1.03
C ILE A 25 11.63 1.51 0.88
N TRP A 26 12.30 1.06 1.93
CA TRP A 26 13.06 -0.19 1.88
C TRP A 26 12.13 -1.40 1.88
N VAL A 27 11.07 -1.38 2.68
CA VAL A 27 10.13 -2.52 2.79
C VAL A 27 9.50 -2.85 1.44
N LEU A 28 9.08 -1.84 0.68
CA LEU A 28 8.47 -2.03 -0.65
C LEU A 28 9.45 -2.59 -1.70
N GLY A 29 10.76 -2.36 -1.52
CA GLY A 29 11.80 -2.88 -2.43
C GLY A 29 12.25 -4.32 -2.13
N ILE A 30 11.95 -4.84 -0.95
CA ILE A 30 12.40 -6.18 -0.52
C ILE A 30 11.84 -7.30 -1.41
N PRO A 31 10.54 -7.36 -1.75
CA PRO A 31 9.98 -8.49 -2.50
C PRO A 31 10.69 -8.73 -3.84
N ALA A 32 10.92 -7.67 -4.61
CA ALA A 32 11.59 -7.78 -5.92
C ALA A 32 13.06 -8.21 -5.77
N ARG A 33 13.78 -7.63 -4.80
CA ARG A 33 15.18 -7.98 -4.55
C ARG A 33 15.33 -9.41 -4.05
N LEU A 34 14.47 -9.83 -3.11
CA LEU A 34 14.47 -11.17 -2.56
C LEU A 34 14.12 -12.19 -3.65
N ALA A 35 13.09 -11.91 -4.45
CA ALA A 35 12.70 -12.73 -5.59
C ALA A 35 13.86 -12.92 -6.57
N ALA A 36 14.55 -11.84 -6.93
CA ALA A 36 15.69 -11.88 -7.84
C ALA A 36 16.88 -12.71 -7.31
N VAL A 37 17.13 -12.69 -6.00
CA VAL A 37 18.27 -13.39 -5.38
C VAL A 37 17.99 -14.87 -5.12
N TRP A 38 16.74 -15.22 -4.76
CA TRP A 38 16.40 -16.57 -4.32
C TRP A 38 15.70 -17.43 -5.38
N PHE A 39 15.05 -16.84 -6.37
CA PHE A 39 14.23 -17.56 -7.34
C PHE A 39 14.78 -17.46 -8.76
N GLY A 40 14.51 -18.47 -9.58
CA GLY A 40 14.95 -18.49 -10.98
C GLY A 40 14.15 -17.52 -11.88
N PRO A 41 14.64 -17.18 -13.09
CA PRO A 41 14.03 -16.17 -13.95
C PRO A 41 12.54 -16.37 -14.29
N ARG A 42 12.07 -17.63 -14.32
CA ARG A 42 10.65 -17.96 -14.56
C ARG A 42 9.76 -17.74 -13.33
N GLU A 43 10.33 -17.74 -12.14
CA GLU A 43 9.59 -17.70 -10.86
C GLU A 43 9.70 -16.34 -10.16
N VAL A 44 10.68 -15.50 -10.54
CA VAL A 44 10.89 -14.15 -9.97
C VAL A 44 9.63 -13.29 -10.04
N SER A 45 8.90 -13.31 -11.16
CA SER A 45 7.68 -12.51 -11.32
C SER A 45 6.58 -12.96 -10.34
N THR A 46 6.38 -14.27 -10.20
CA THR A 46 5.40 -14.86 -9.29
C THR A 46 5.77 -14.61 -7.83
N ALA A 47 7.04 -14.80 -7.46
CA ALA A 47 7.54 -14.54 -6.11
C ALA A 47 7.42 -13.06 -5.72
N THR A 48 7.74 -12.14 -6.65
CA THR A 48 7.58 -10.70 -6.44
C THR A 48 6.10 -10.35 -6.26
N SER A 49 5.23 -10.86 -7.13
CA SER A 49 3.78 -10.61 -7.08
C SER A 49 3.18 -11.08 -5.75
N LEU A 50 3.55 -12.27 -5.27
CA LEU A 50 3.09 -12.79 -3.98
C LEU A 50 3.52 -11.89 -2.81
N GLY A 51 4.76 -11.40 -2.81
CA GLY A 51 5.23 -10.46 -1.80
C GLY A 51 4.49 -9.11 -1.84
N VAL A 52 4.18 -8.60 -3.03
CA VAL A 52 3.40 -7.37 -3.20
C VAL A 52 1.94 -7.57 -2.75
N PHE A 53 1.33 -8.73 -3.01
CA PHE A 53 -0.01 -9.04 -2.50
C PHE A 53 -0.06 -9.08 -0.97
N GLY A 54 1.01 -9.50 -0.30
CA GLY A 54 1.13 -9.40 1.16
C GLY A 54 0.97 -7.97 1.68
N ASN A 55 1.49 -6.97 0.96
CA ASN A 55 1.29 -5.56 1.30
C ASN A 55 -0.19 -5.15 1.20
N GLN A 56 -0.88 -5.60 0.15
CA GLN A 56 -2.32 -5.30 -0.03
C GLN A 56 -3.16 -5.89 1.10
N ILE A 57 -2.86 -7.11 1.54
CA ILE A 57 -3.53 -7.74 2.69
C ILE A 57 -3.27 -6.93 3.97
N GLY A 58 -2.03 -6.47 4.19
CA GLY A 58 -1.69 -5.61 5.33
C GLY A 58 -2.49 -4.31 5.34
N ILE A 59 -2.66 -3.67 4.18
CA ILE A 59 -3.50 -2.47 4.04
C ILE A 59 -4.97 -2.79 4.38
N ALA A 60 -5.52 -3.90 3.87
CA ALA A 60 -6.89 -4.33 4.17
C ALA A 60 -7.13 -4.52 5.68
N VAL A 61 -6.21 -5.21 6.37
CA VAL A 61 -6.25 -5.37 7.83
C VAL A 61 -6.16 -4.01 8.52
N GLY A 62 -5.28 -3.12 8.05
CA GLY A 62 -5.10 -1.77 8.57
C GLY A 62 -6.34 -0.87 8.44
N PHE A 63 -7.26 -1.15 7.52
CA PHE A 63 -8.54 -0.45 7.43
C PHE A 63 -9.60 -0.95 8.41
N LEU A 64 -9.53 -2.22 8.81
CA LEU A 64 -10.51 -2.85 9.72
C LEU A 64 -10.10 -2.73 11.19
N THR A 65 -8.82 -2.97 11.49
CA THR A 65 -8.34 -3.06 12.87
C THR A 65 -8.56 -1.78 13.67
N PRO A 66 -8.27 -0.56 13.16
CA PRO A 66 -8.44 0.65 13.96
C PRO A 66 -9.90 0.98 14.28
N PRO A 67 -10.87 0.93 13.34
CA PRO A 67 -12.29 1.17 13.66
C PRO A 67 -12.91 0.13 14.59
N GLU A 68 -12.47 -1.14 14.55
CA GLU A 68 -13.02 -2.22 15.38
C GLU A 68 -12.45 -2.20 16.80
N MET A 69 -11.14 -1.92 16.95
CA MET A 69 -10.48 -1.89 18.26
C MET A 69 -10.65 -0.56 19.01
N VAL A 70 -10.97 0.53 18.32
CA VAL A 70 -11.11 1.87 18.91
C VAL A 70 -12.48 2.45 18.55
N PRO A 71 -13.57 1.99 19.21
CA PRO A 71 -14.89 2.60 19.02
C PRO A 71 -14.88 4.06 19.51
N ASN A 72 -15.65 4.93 18.85
CA ASN A 72 -15.86 6.30 19.34
C ASN A 72 -16.57 6.25 20.70
N SER A 73 -15.84 6.48 21.78
CA SER A 73 -16.38 6.70 23.12
C SER A 73 -16.32 8.18 23.49
N GLU A 74 -17.28 8.68 24.28
CA GLU A 74 -17.31 10.09 24.70
C GLU A 74 -16.12 10.50 25.61
N SER A 75 -15.41 9.53 26.20
CA SER A 75 -14.23 9.77 27.04
C SER A 75 -12.90 9.64 26.27
N VAL A 76 -12.14 10.73 26.21
CA VAL A 76 -10.80 10.82 25.60
C VAL A 76 -9.81 9.82 26.24
N ASP A 77 -9.98 9.52 27.53
CA ASP A 77 -9.12 8.57 28.26
C ASP A 77 -9.32 7.11 27.80
N THR A 78 -10.54 6.75 27.39
CA THR A 78 -10.86 5.41 26.86
C THR A 78 -10.27 5.26 25.46
N ILE A 79 -10.42 6.27 24.60
CA ILE A 79 -9.80 6.30 23.27
C ILE A 79 -8.27 6.19 23.38
N GLY A 80 -7.66 6.92 24.33
CA GLY A 80 -6.22 6.83 24.59
C GLY A 80 -5.80 5.41 25.01
N THR A 81 -6.55 4.78 25.89
CA THR A 81 -6.26 3.41 26.35
C THR A 81 -6.38 2.38 25.21
N ASP A 82 -7.40 2.51 24.36
CA ASP A 82 -7.64 1.61 23.23
C ASP A 82 -6.59 1.80 22.12
N LEU A 83 -6.23 3.05 21.81
CA LEU A 83 -5.11 3.34 20.90
C LEU A 83 -3.79 2.78 21.41
N ARG A 84 -3.55 2.88 22.73
CA ARG A 84 -2.35 2.31 23.36
C ARG A 84 -2.32 0.80 23.21
N ASN A 85 -3.44 0.12 23.46
CA ASN A 85 -3.56 -1.32 23.30
C ASN A 85 -3.34 -1.74 21.84
N MET A 86 -3.91 -1.02 20.87
CA MET A 86 -3.69 -1.26 19.45
C MET A 86 -2.22 -1.09 19.05
N PHE A 87 -1.55 -0.04 19.52
CA PHE A 87 -0.13 0.20 19.24
C PHE A 87 0.77 -0.86 19.86
N TYR A 88 0.53 -1.27 21.11
CA TYR A 88 1.29 -2.34 21.73
C TYR A 88 1.06 -3.70 21.05
N GLY A 89 -0.18 -4.01 20.68
CA GLY A 89 -0.50 -5.22 19.91
C GLY A 89 0.24 -5.27 18.57
N THR A 90 0.21 -4.16 17.82
CA THR A 90 0.95 -4.04 16.55
C THR A 90 2.46 -4.16 16.74
N ALA A 91 3.00 -3.54 17.80
CA ALA A 91 4.42 -3.63 18.13
C ALA A 91 4.83 -5.06 18.51
N ALA A 92 4.03 -5.76 19.31
CA ALA A 92 4.28 -7.15 19.68
C ALA A 92 4.26 -8.07 18.46
N PHE A 93 3.26 -7.94 17.59
CA PHE A 93 3.16 -8.71 16.35
C PHE A 93 4.35 -8.46 15.40
N THR A 94 4.70 -7.20 15.18
CA THR A 94 5.83 -6.82 14.33
C THR A 94 7.16 -7.31 14.91
N THR A 95 7.33 -7.23 16.23
CA THR A 95 8.53 -7.74 16.93
C THR A 95 8.63 -9.26 16.82
N ALA A 96 7.54 -9.98 16.96
CA ALA A 96 7.51 -11.43 16.77
C ALA A 96 7.92 -11.83 15.35
N ILE A 97 7.39 -11.14 14.32
CA ILE A 97 7.81 -11.35 12.93
C ILE A 97 9.29 -11.02 12.74
N PHE A 98 9.78 -9.95 13.35
CA PHE A 98 11.19 -9.57 13.26
C PHE A 98 12.10 -10.64 13.87
N LEU A 99 11.78 -11.13 15.07
CA LEU A 99 12.50 -12.22 15.71
C LEU A 99 12.45 -13.49 14.86
N LEU A 100 11.28 -13.82 14.32
CA LEU A 100 11.11 -14.96 13.43
C LEU A 100 12.01 -14.85 12.20
N ASN A 101 12.11 -13.67 11.59
CA ASN A 101 13.04 -13.43 10.48
C ASN A 101 14.50 -13.56 10.92
N LEU A 102 14.88 -13.09 12.12
CA LEU A 102 16.26 -13.28 12.61
C LEU A 102 16.65 -14.74 12.80
N PHE A 103 15.71 -15.58 13.25
CA PHE A 103 15.98 -17.00 13.52
C PHE A 103 15.78 -17.92 12.32
N LEU A 104 14.78 -17.65 11.46
CA LEU A 104 14.43 -18.52 10.33
C LEU A 104 15.02 -18.06 9.00
N PHE A 105 15.27 -16.76 8.82
CA PHE A 105 15.68 -16.22 7.53
C PHE A 105 17.19 -16.33 7.36
N GLN A 106 17.64 -17.25 6.52
CA GLN A 106 19.05 -17.36 6.15
C GLN A 106 19.46 -16.15 5.30
N LYS A 107 20.67 -15.65 5.56
CA LYS A 107 21.18 -14.35 5.06
C LYS A 107 21.28 -14.28 3.53
N GLU A 108 21.48 -15.41 2.87
CA GLU A 108 21.51 -15.60 1.40
C GLU A 108 21.55 -17.11 1.09
N PRO A 109 21.06 -17.57 -0.07
CA PRO A 109 21.28 -18.93 -0.50
C PRO A 109 22.78 -19.12 -0.78
N PRO A 110 23.44 -20.18 -0.25
CA PRO A 110 24.89 -20.38 -0.36
C PRO A 110 25.43 -20.59 -1.80
N LYS A 111 24.57 -20.60 -2.81
CA LYS A 111 24.96 -20.58 -4.23
C LYS A 111 24.05 -19.59 -4.99
N PRO A 112 24.60 -18.59 -5.69
CA PRO A 112 23.80 -17.69 -6.52
C PRO A 112 23.16 -18.47 -7.69
N PRO A 113 21.87 -18.26 -8.01
CA PRO A 113 21.15 -19.09 -8.97
C PRO A 113 21.57 -18.89 -10.44
N SER A 114 22.44 -17.92 -10.79
CA SER A 114 22.85 -17.70 -12.19
C SER A 114 24.15 -16.90 -12.36
N ARG A 115 25.04 -17.38 -13.27
CA ARG A 115 26.25 -16.65 -13.75
C ARG A 115 25.92 -15.33 -14.46
N ALA A 116 24.71 -15.18 -15.01
CA ALA A 116 24.28 -13.96 -15.70
C ALA A 116 23.81 -12.86 -14.71
N GLN A 117 23.30 -13.24 -13.54
CA GLN A 117 22.95 -12.30 -12.47
C GLN A 117 24.19 -11.78 -11.75
N GLN A 118 25.25 -12.60 -11.63
CA GLN A 118 26.54 -12.17 -11.10
C GLN A 118 27.16 -11.05 -11.95
N HIS A 119 27.10 -11.18 -13.27
CA HIS A 119 27.55 -10.16 -14.21
C HIS A 119 26.68 -8.88 -14.18
N GLN A 120 25.35 -8.99 -14.01
CA GLN A 120 24.48 -7.82 -13.87
C GLN A 120 24.70 -7.08 -12.55
N LEU A 121 24.86 -7.79 -11.44
CA LEU A 121 25.16 -7.22 -10.13
C LEU A 121 26.54 -6.51 -10.14
N GLU A 122 27.55 -7.12 -10.76
CA GLU A 122 28.88 -6.51 -10.95
C GLU A 122 28.84 -5.27 -11.88
N MET A 123 28.03 -5.31 -12.95
CA MET A 123 27.84 -4.13 -13.80
C MET A 123 27.09 -3.00 -13.07
N GLU A 124 26.09 -3.33 -12.24
CA GLU A 124 25.30 -2.38 -11.44
C GLU A 124 26.16 -1.70 -10.35
N VAL A 125 27.15 -2.41 -9.78
CA VAL A 125 28.15 -1.83 -8.87
C VAL A 125 29.12 -0.89 -9.62
N SER A 126 29.42 -1.14 -10.90
CA SER A 126 30.32 -0.29 -11.70
C SER A 126 29.66 0.98 -12.26
N ALA A 127 28.32 0.97 -12.38
CA ALA A 127 27.57 2.12 -12.86
C ALA A 127 27.32 3.11 -11.72
N HIS A 128 27.80 4.34 -11.88
CA HIS A 128 27.55 5.44 -10.94
C HIS A 128 26.02 5.59 -10.72
N TYR A 129 25.49 5.10 -9.60
CA TYR A 129 24.04 5.04 -9.31
C TYR A 129 23.33 6.39 -9.54
N GLY A 130 23.97 7.50 -9.15
CA GLY A 130 23.46 8.84 -9.40
C GLY A 130 23.39 9.24 -10.88
N LYS A 131 24.31 8.74 -11.73
CA LYS A 131 24.29 8.98 -13.18
C LYS A 131 23.20 8.17 -13.87
N SER A 132 22.98 6.92 -13.44
CA SER A 132 21.83 6.10 -13.89
C SER A 132 20.50 6.73 -13.48
N LEU A 133 20.38 7.21 -12.24
CA LEU A 133 19.18 7.91 -11.77
C LEU A 133 18.92 9.20 -12.57
N CYS A 134 19.95 10.01 -12.80
CA CYS A 134 19.84 11.23 -13.61
C CYS A 134 19.42 10.91 -15.06
N ASN A 135 19.96 9.83 -15.65
CA ASN A 135 19.58 9.39 -16.99
C ASN A 135 18.14 8.87 -17.04
N LEU A 136 17.67 8.18 -16.00
CA LEU A 136 16.28 7.73 -15.89
C LEU A 136 15.31 8.91 -15.84
N VAL A 137 15.57 9.91 -14.99
CA VAL A 137 14.72 11.11 -14.86
C VAL A 137 14.77 11.98 -16.11
N LYS A 138 15.88 11.98 -16.87
CA LYS A 138 15.95 12.65 -18.18
C LYS A 138 15.15 11.94 -19.28
N ASN A 139 14.79 10.67 -19.09
CA ASN A 139 13.95 9.97 -20.04
C ASN A 139 12.49 10.46 -19.94
N LYS A 140 12.00 11.10 -21.01
CA LYS A 140 10.63 11.63 -21.07
C LYS A 140 9.56 10.58 -20.80
N GLY A 141 9.77 9.33 -21.24
CA GLY A 141 8.83 8.24 -21.00
C GLY A 141 8.76 7.83 -19.52
N PHE A 142 9.92 7.75 -18.86
CA PHE A 142 9.99 7.46 -17.42
C PHE A 142 9.37 8.59 -16.59
N SER A 143 9.69 9.85 -16.91
CA SER A 143 9.15 11.00 -16.17
C SER A 143 7.64 11.16 -16.34
N LEU A 144 7.10 10.89 -17.53
CA LEU A 144 5.65 10.89 -17.74
C LEU A 144 4.96 9.78 -16.95
N LEU A 145 5.56 8.58 -16.92
CA LEU A 145 5.05 7.43 -16.17
C LEU A 145 5.14 7.68 -14.65
N MET A 146 6.24 8.25 -14.18
CA MET A 146 6.44 8.62 -12.78
C MET A 146 5.40 9.64 -12.33
N LEU A 147 5.13 10.66 -13.15
CA LEU A 147 4.10 11.66 -12.86
C LEU A 147 2.69 11.04 -12.85
N SER A 148 2.35 10.22 -13.85
CA SER A 148 1.02 9.61 -13.94
C SER A 148 0.76 8.61 -12.80
N TYR A 149 1.75 7.79 -12.47
CA TYR A 149 1.68 6.86 -11.35
C TYR A 149 1.63 7.60 -10.01
N GLY A 150 2.47 8.63 -9.84
CA GLY A 150 2.49 9.44 -8.62
C GLY A 150 1.17 10.16 -8.34
N LEU A 151 0.55 10.75 -9.37
CA LEU A 151 -0.77 11.38 -9.25
C LEU A 151 -1.84 10.37 -8.88
N ASN A 152 -1.85 9.20 -9.54
CA ASN A 152 -2.82 8.16 -9.27
C ASN A 152 -2.68 7.59 -7.84
N ALA A 153 -1.47 7.22 -7.43
CA ALA A 153 -1.19 6.76 -6.08
C ALA A 153 -1.53 7.83 -5.04
N GLY A 154 -1.20 9.10 -5.30
CA GLY A 154 -1.52 10.22 -4.42
C GLY A 154 -3.03 10.39 -4.21
N CYS A 155 -3.81 10.39 -5.30
CA CYS A 155 -5.28 10.43 -5.23
C CYS A 155 -5.84 9.23 -4.48
N PHE A 156 -5.36 8.03 -4.77
CA PHE A 156 -5.79 6.80 -4.09
C PHE A 156 -5.55 6.87 -2.57
N TYR A 157 -4.36 7.29 -2.14
CA TYR A 157 -4.04 7.45 -0.71
C TYR A 157 -4.83 8.58 -0.05
N ALA A 158 -5.08 9.69 -0.76
CA ALA A 158 -5.91 10.79 -0.27
C ALA A 158 -7.35 10.33 -0.03
N VAL A 159 -7.96 9.67 -1.02
CA VAL A 159 -9.32 9.11 -0.89
C VAL A 159 -9.35 8.08 0.24
N SER A 160 -8.41 7.13 0.25
CA SER A 160 -8.25 6.14 1.30
C SER A 160 -8.20 6.74 2.71
N THR A 161 -7.48 7.85 2.88
CA THR A 161 -7.34 8.53 4.17
C THR A 161 -8.60 9.30 4.55
N LEU A 162 -9.19 10.02 3.61
CA LEU A 162 -10.37 10.85 3.85
C LEU A 162 -11.67 10.04 3.89
N LEU A 163 -11.68 8.82 3.36
CA LEU A 163 -12.86 7.96 3.27
C LEU A 163 -13.54 7.80 4.64
N ASN A 164 -12.75 7.54 5.68
CA ASN A 164 -13.27 7.42 7.04
C ASN A 164 -13.93 8.72 7.52
N THR A 165 -13.26 9.86 7.32
CA THR A 165 -13.78 11.19 7.71
C THR A 165 -15.04 11.57 6.94
N ILE A 166 -15.09 11.29 5.64
CA ILE A 166 -16.26 11.59 4.78
C ILE A 166 -17.45 10.74 5.21
N ILE A 167 -17.26 9.43 5.41
CA ILE A 167 -18.35 8.53 5.80
C ILE A 167 -18.88 8.89 7.18
N LEU A 168 -18.00 9.20 8.15
CA LEU A 168 -18.43 9.58 9.50
C LEU A 168 -19.16 10.93 9.55
N ASN A 169 -18.88 11.84 8.62
CA ASN A 169 -19.58 13.12 8.52
C ASN A 169 -21.02 12.94 8.00
N TYR A 170 -21.21 12.12 6.96
CA TYR A 170 -22.53 11.88 6.36
C TYR A 170 -23.36 10.81 7.09
N PHE A 171 -22.73 9.85 7.77
CA PHE A 171 -23.40 8.77 8.51
C PHE A 171 -22.85 8.66 9.94
N PRO A 172 -23.30 9.53 10.87
CA PRO A 172 -22.87 9.47 12.26
C PRO A 172 -23.26 8.13 12.90
N GLY A 173 -22.29 7.43 13.50
CA GLY A 173 -22.48 6.16 14.22
C GLY A 173 -22.21 4.87 13.42
N GLN A 174 -21.85 4.95 12.13
CA GLN A 174 -21.52 3.77 11.31
C GLN A 174 -20.02 3.59 11.02
N GLN A 175 -19.20 3.63 12.06
CA GLN A 175 -17.74 3.44 11.98
C GLN A 175 -17.35 2.06 11.41
N GLU A 176 -18.11 1.02 11.77
CA GLU A 176 -17.92 -0.34 11.28
C GLU A 176 -18.16 -0.42 9.75
N SER A 177 -19.16 0.31 9.24
CA SER A 177 -19.41 0.41 7.81
C SER A 177 -18.28 1.14 7.08
N ALA A 178 -17.68 2.17 7.69
CA ALA A 178 -16.56 2.89 7.08
C ALA A 178 -15.31 2.00 6.88
N GLY A 179 -14.96 1.21 7.90
CA GLY A 179 -13.89 0.20 7.79
C GLY A 179 -14.19 -0.86 6.72
N ARG A 180 -15.44 -1.34 6.64
CA ARG A 180 -15.89 -2.30 5.62
C ARG A 180 -15.84 -1.71 4.20
N ILE A 181 -16.17 -0.43 4.01
CA ILE A 181 -16.04 0.23 2.70
C ILE A 181 -14.56 0.26 2.27
N GLY A 182 -13.66 0.65 3.18
CA GLY A 182 -12.22 0.58 2.94
C GLY A 182 -11.74 -0.82 2.57
N LEU A 183 -12.22 -1.85 3.26
CA LEU A 183 -11.94 -3.25 2.92
C LEU A 183 -12.42 -3.62 1.51
N THR A 184 -13.68 -3.29 1.17
CA THR A 184 -14.23 -3.60 -0.17
C THR A 184 -13.44 -2.93 -1.29
N LEU A 185 -12.96 -1.71 -1.06
CA LEU A 185 -12.09 -0.98 -1.99
C LEU A 185 -10.77 -1.73 -2.19
N VAL A 186 -10.11 -2.19 -1.11
CA VAL A 186 -8.85 -2.94 -1.25
C VAL A 186 -9.06 -4.30 -1.94
N LEU A 187 -10.11 -5.03 -1.57
CA LEU A 187 -10.41 -6.35 -2.16
C LEU A 187 -10.79 -6.23 -3.65
N ALA A 188 -11.63 -5.26 -4.01
CA ALA A 188 -11.95 -4.97 -5.39
C ALA A 188 -10.71 -4.55 -6.18
N GLY A 189 -9.81 -3.76 -5.57
CA GLY A 189 -8.52 -3.41 -6.15
C GLY A 189 -7.62 -4.63 -6.43
N ILE A 190 -7.58 -5.61 -5.52
CA ILE A 190 -6.83 -6.87 -5.73
C ILE A 190 -7.41 -7.65 -6.92
N LEU A 191 -8.74 -7.81 -6.96
CA LEU A 191 -9.42 -8.51 -8.07
C LEU A 191 -9.22 -7.77 -9.41
N GLY A 192 -9.32 -6.44 -9.39
CA GLY A 192 -9.07 -5.58 -10.54
C GLY A 192 -7.64 -5.69 -11.05
N ALA A 193 -6.65 -5.70 -10.15
CA ALA A 193 -5.24 -5.87 -10.51
C ALA A 193 -4.96 -7.24 -11.14
N ILE A 194 -5.56 -8.32 -10.62
CA ILE A 194 -5.43 -9.66 -11.20
C ILE A 194 -6.08 -9.71 -12.60
N ALA A 195 -7.31 -9.20 -12.74
CA ALA A 195 -8.01 -9.17 -14.02
C ALA A 195 -7.28 -8.32 -15.06
N ALA A 196 -6.81 -7.13 -14.67
CA ALA A 196 -6.02 -6.24 -15.52
C ALA A 196 -4.68 -6.87 -15.89
N GLY A 197 -4.01 -7.58 -14.97
CA GLY A 197 -2.78 -8.32 -15.24
C GLY A 197 -2.98 -9.39 -16.31
N VAL A 198 -4.00 -10.24 -16.15
CA VAL A 198 -4.34 -11.27 -17.14
C VAL A 198 -4.73 -10.67 -18.49
N TRP A 199 -5.47 -9.57 -18.50
CA TRP A 199 -5.84 -8.85 -19.72
C TRP A 199 -4.61 -8.29 -20.43
N LEU A 200 -3.69 -7.70 -19.67
CA LEU A 200 -2.50 -7.05 -20.19
C LEU A 200 -1.47 -8.06 -20.70
N ASP A 201 -1.35 -9.22 -20.05
CA ASP A 201 -0.53 -10.35 -20.51
C ASP A 201 -1.02 -10.88 -21.87
N LYS A 202 -2.34 -10.86 -22.11
CA LYS A 202 -2.91 -11.32 -23.39
C LYS A 202 -2.87 -10.27 -24.51
N THR A 203 -3.09 -9.00 -24.17
CA THR A 203 -3.29 -7.94 -25.18
C THR A 203 -2.01 -7.16 -25.48
N LEU A 204 -1.03 -7.12 -24.57
CA LEU A 204 0.22 -6.35 -24.68
C LEU A 204 0.00 -4.85 -25.00
N THR A 205 -1.21 -4.32 -24.82
CA THR A 205 -1.59 -2.94 -25.15
C THR A 205 -1.50 -2.00 -23.95
N PHE A 206 -0.32 -1.93 -23.34
CA PHE A 206 -0.02 -1.15 -22.12
C PHE A 206 -0.54 0.30 -22.13
N LYS A 207 -0.35 1.03 -23.24
CA LYS A 207 -0.78 2.44 -23.34
C LYS A 207 -2.31 2.60 -23.35
N GLY A 208 -3.01 1.74 -24.09
CA GLY A 208 -4.47 1.82 -24.25
C GLY A 208 -5.19 1.45 -22.96
N THR A 209 -4.77 0.35 -22.31
CA THR A 209 -5.32 -0.09 -21.04
C THR A 209 -5.07 0.94 -19.93
N SER A 210 -3.88 1.53 -19.86
CA SER A 210 -3.59 2.57 -18.86
C SER A 210 -4.47 3.80 -19.04
N LEU A 211 -4.67 4.28 -20.28
CA LEU A 211 -5.55 5.41 -20.55
C LEU A 211 -7.02 5.09 -20.21
N GLY A 212 -7.49 3.89 -20.55
CA GLY A 212 -8.84 3.43 -20.21
C GLY A 212 -9.08 3.36 -18.71
N ILE A 213 -8.12 2.81 -17.95
CA ILE A 213 -8.19 2.78 -16.48
C ILE A 213 -8.24 4.20 -15.91
N TYR A 214 -7.41 5.12 -16.39
CA TYR A 214 -7.43 6.50 -15.90
C TYR A 214 -8.75 7.22 -16.17
N LEU A 215 -9.35 7.01 -17.34
CA LEU A 215 -10.67 7.56 -17.66
C LEU A 215 -11.76 6.96 -16.76
N MET A 216 -11.72 5.64 -16.52
CA MET A 216 -12.63 4.97 -15.60
C MET A 216 -12.48 5.48 -14.16
N THR A 217 -11.27 5.56 -13.61
CA THR A 217 -11.04 6.08 -12.26
C THR A 217 -11.53 7.52 -12.12
N THR A 218 -11.34 8.35 -13.15
CA THR A 218 -11.84 9.74 -13.15
C THR A 218 -13.38 9.78 -13.14
N ALA A 219 -14.03 8.92 -13.93
CA ALA A 219 -15.48 8.79 -13.93
C ALA A 219 -16.01 8.24 -12.59
N SER A 220 -15.36 7.22 -12.02
CA SER A 220 -15.68 6.66 -10.69
C SER A 220 -15.54 7.72 -9.59
N MET A 221 -14.51 8.57 -9.65
CA MET A 221 -14.31 9.66 -8.68
C MET A 221 -15.40 10.75 -8.79
N ALA A 222 -15.80 11.09 -10.01
CA ALA A 222 -16.92 12.01 -10.23
C ALA A 222 -18.23 11.40 -9.71
N ALA A 223 -18.50 10.13 -10.01
CA ALA A 223 -19.66 9.41 -9.51
C ALA A 223 -19.66 9.33 -7.97
N PHE A 224 -18.51 9.09 -7.34
CA PHE A 224 -18.36 9.07 -5.89
C PHE A 224 -18.75 10.42 -5.28
N THR A 225 -18.27 11.52 -5.87
CA THR A 225 -18.57 12.89 -5.42
C THR A 225 -20.07 13.19 -5.48
N PHE A 226 -20.74 12.85 -6.58
CA PHE A 226 -22.19 13.10 -6.71
C PHE A 226 -23.04 12.14 -5.88
N THR A 227 -22.58 10.91 -5.64
CA THR A 227 -23.35 9.89 -4.91
C THR A 227 -23.34 10.10 -3.40
N LEU A 228 -22.34 10.81 -2.87
CA LEU A 228 -22.29 11.17 -1.45
C LEU A 228 -23.52 11.99 -1.00
N ASP A 229 -24.06 12.85 -1.87
CA ASP A 229 -25.26 13.64 -1.57
C ASP A 229 -26.57 12.83 -1.56
N LEU A 230 -26.58 11.60 -2.10
CA LEU A 230 -27.78 10.76 -2.20
C LEU A 230 -28.06 9.91 -0.95
N GLY A 231 -27.15 9.86 0.03
CA GLY A 231 -27.40 9.21 1.33
C GLY A 231 -27.61 7.68 1.29
N HIS A 232 -27.28 6.99 0.20
CA HIS A 232 -27.45 5.54 0.06
C HIS A 232 -26.11 4.79 0.23
N LEU A 233 -25.87 4.21 1.40
CA LEU A 233 -24.63 3.48 1.76
C LEU A 233 -24.23 2.40 0.74
N TRP A 234 -25.18 1.62 0.21
CA TRP A 234 -24.90 0.55 -0.77
C TRP A 234 -24.28 1.08 -2.08
N LEU A 235 -24.69 2.27 -2.50
CA LEU A 235 -24.19 2.93 -3.70
C LEU A 235 -22.75 3.43 -3.50
N VAL A 236 -22.44 3.88 -2.27
CA VAL A 236 -21.07 4.24 -1.86
C VAL A 236 -20.16 3.00 -1.83
N PHE A 237 -20.64 1.85 -1.34
CA PHE A 237 -19.91 0.56 -1.41
C PHE A 237 -19.58 0.16 -2.86
N LEU A 238 -20.55 0.27 -3.76
CA LEU A 238 -20.40 -0.14 -5.15
C LEU A 238 -19.43 0.77 -5.92
N ILE A 239 -19.51 2.08 -5.69
CA ILE A 239 -18.63 3.06 -6.37
C ILE A 239 -17.23 3.06 -5.76
N ALA A 240 -17.08 2.87 -4.45
CA ALA A 240 -15.78 2.73 -3.81
C ALA A 240 -15.05 1.45 -4.26
N GLY A 241 -15.77 0.37 -4.55
CA GLY A 241 -15.18 -0.84 -5.16
C GLY A 241 -14.83 -0.68 -6.65
N LEU A 242 -15.39 0.32 -7.33
CA LEU A 242 -15.15 0.64 -8.74
C LEU A 242 -14.05 1.71 -8.95
N LEU A 243 -13.52 2.26 -7.86
CA LEU A 243 -12.48 3.29 -7.84
C LEU A 243 -11.08 2.66 -7.88
#